data_AF-A0A0Q6SQX5-F1
#
_entry.id   AF-A0A0Q6SQX5-F1
#
_cell.length_a   1.000
_cell.length_b   1.000
_cell.length_c   1.000
_cell.angle_alpha   90.00
_cell.angle_beta   90.00
_cell.angle_gamma   90.00
#
_symmetry.space_group_name_H-M   'P 1'
#
loop_
_entity.id
_entity.type
_entity.pdbx_description
1 polymer ?
#
loop_
_entity_poly.entity_id
_entity_poly.type
_entity_poly.pdbx_seq_one_letter_code
_entity_poly.pdbx_strand_id
1 'polypeptide(L)'
;MTSDNLHETLVLIPARMASTRLPGKPLADICGLPMIVQVALRAKDADVGRIVVAVDHQETFDAVTAAGFEAVMTRVDHQSGSDRIYEALLKCDPEGRAKIVINVQGDLPTIEPETIRAALRPLEDEAVDIATLTVEIEDEEEKTNPNVVKVVGSPIAEDRLRALYFTRATAPHGKGPLYHHIGLYAYRRAALEKFVGLSPSTLEKRESLEQLRALEAGMRIDVEVVRSVPLGVDTPADLEKARRLLAAKG
;
A
#
# COMPACT_ATOMS: atom_id res chain seq x y z
N MET A 1 -18.75 -0.48 -7.72
CA MET A 1 -18.87 -1.39 -6.55
C MET A 1 -20.31 -1.37 -6.07
N THR A 2 -20.96 -2.53 -5.97
CA THR A 2 -22.27 -2.67 -5.33
C THR A 2 -22.11 -2.59 -3.80
N SER A 3 -23.19 -2.29 -3.06
CA SER A 3 -23.18 -2.19 -1.60
C SER A 3 -22.68 -3.46 -0.90
N ASP A 4 -22.81 -4.63 -1.54
CA ASP A 4 -22.35 -5.91 -1.00
C ASP A 4 -20.81 -6.03 -0.95
N ASN A 5 -20.08 -5.36 -1.86
CA ASN A 5 -18.61 -5.41 -1.88
C ASN A 5 -17.96 -4.65 -0.71
N LEU A 6 -18.66 -3.69 -0.11
CA LEU A 6 -18.16 -2.92 1.05
C LEU A 6 -18.03 -3.78 2.30
N HIS A 7 -18.89 -4.80 2.45
CA HIS A 7 -18.86 -5.71 3.59
C HIS A 7 -17.85 -6.85 3.45
N GLU A 8 -17.36 -7.11 2.21
CA GLU A 8 -16.38 -8.16 1.92
C GLU A 8 -14.95 -7.63 1.74
N THR A 9 -14.74 -6.32 1.95
CA THR A 9 -13.44 -5.67 1.80
C THR A 9 -12.93 -5.19 3.16
N LEU A 10 -11.67 -5.51 3.45
CA LEU A 10 -10.97 -5.11 4.67
C LEU A 10 -9.75 -4.27 4.31
N VAL A 11 -9.68 -3.06 4.85
CA VAL A 11 -8.52 -2.17 4.73
C VAL A 11 -7.63 -2.36 5.95
N LEU A 12 -6.40 -2.79 5.70
CA LEU A 12 -5.37 -3.01 6.70
C LEU A 12 -4.28 -1.95 6.53
N ILE A 13 -3.99 -1.24 7.62
CA ILE A 13 -2.98 -0.18 7.64
C ILE A 13 -1.85 -0.61 8.57
N PRO A 14 -0.71 -1.12 8.04
CA PRO A 14 0.42 -1.49 8.88
C PRO A 14 1.17 -0.25 9.39
N ALA A 15 1.48 -0.23 10.68
CA ALA A 15 2.31 0.78 11.32
C ALA A 15 3.30 0.12 12.28
N ARG A 16 4.59 0.41 12.06
CA ARG A 16 5.68 -0.04 12.94
C ARG A 16 6.30 1.15 13.65
N MET A 17 6.55 1.04 14.94
CA MET A 17 7.22 2.10 15.70
C MET A 17 8.68 2.27 15.26
N ALA A 18 9.35 1.16 14.94
CA ALA A 18 10.74 1.16 14.54
C ALA A 18 10.94 1.81 13.16
N SER A 19 11.62 2.96 13.14
CA SER A 19 12.02 3.69 11.94
C SER A 19 13.34 4.39 12.19
N THR A 20 14.36 4.09 11.36
CA THR A 20 15.71 4.63 11.52
C THR A 20 15.84 6.07 11.02
N ARG A 21 15.18 6.39 9.89
CA ARG A 21 15.23 7.71 9.24
C ARG A 21 14.31 8.74 9.88
N LEU A 22 13.24 8.28 10.53
CA LEU A 22 12.28 9.12 11.25
C LEU A 22 11.78 8.36 12.49
N PRO A 23 12.44 8.49 13.66
CA PRO A 23 12.02 7.82 14.89
C PRO A 23 10.60 8.23 15.29
N GLY A 24 9.79 7.28 15.77
CA GLY A 24 8.40 7.56 16.15
C GLY A 24 7.49 7.92 14.97
N LYS A 25 7.90 7.61 13.73
CA LYS A 25 7.22 7.99 12.48
C LYS A 25 5.68 7.87 12.53
N PRO A 26 5.06 6.74 12.93
CA PRO A 26 3.59 6.64 12.98
C PRO A 26 2.90 7.68 13.87
N LEU A 27 3.58 8.13 14.93
CA LEU A 27 3.09 9.11 15.89
C LEU A 27 3.52 10.55 15.59
N ALA A 28 4.28 10.76 14.50
CA ALA A 28 4.69 12.10 14.10
C ALA A 28 3.46 12.98 13.89
N ASP A 29 3.44 14.16 14.51
CA ASP A 29 2.33 15.10 14.40
C ASP A 29 2.24 15.65 12.97
N ILE A 30 1.04 15.59 12.40
CA ILE A 30 0.69 16.26 11.17
C ILE A 30 -0.64 16.96 11.39
N CYS A 31 -0.58 18.29 11.52
CA CYS A 31 -1.74 19.16 11.70
C CYS A 31 -2.57 18.78 12.95
N GLY A 32 -1.92 18.46 14.06
CA GLY A 32 -2.57 18.15 15.34
C GLY A 32 -3.03 16.70 15.50
N LEU A 33 -2.76 15.83 14.52
CA LEU A 33 -3.06 14.40 14.59
C LEU A 33 -1.82 13.56 14.30
N PRO A 34 -1.67 12.38 14.93
CA PRO A 34 -0.65 11.40 14.58
C PRO A 34 -0.74 11.03 13.09
N MET A 35 0.41 10.85 12.43
CA MET A 35 0.46 10.47 11.01
C MET A 35 -0.40 9.24 10.70
N ILE A 36 -0.38 8.22 11.56
CA ILE A 36 -1.18 7.01 11.35
C ILE A 36 -2.69 7.28 11.37
N VAL A 37 -3.13 8.24 12.17
CA VAL A 37 -4.53 8.68 12.24
C VAL A 37 -4.91 9.45 10.97
N GLN A 38 -4.00 10.27 10.42
CA GLN A 38 -4.22 10.92 9.13
C GLN A 38 -4.46 9.89 8.01
N VAL A 39 -3.66 8.82 7.96
CA VAL A 39 -3.85 7.72 6.99
C VAL A 39 -5.21 7.03 7.20
N ALA A 40 -5.57 6.72 8.45
CA ALA A 40 -6.86 6.10 8.76
C ALA A 40 -8.06 6.97 8.36
N LEU A 41 -7.96 8.29 8.51
CA LEU A 41 -8.97 9.24 8.02
C LEU A 41 -9.11 9.20 6.49
N ARG A 42 -8.00 9.16 5.75
CA ARG A 42 -8.05 9.04 4.28
C ARG A 42 -8.64 7.70 3.82
N ALA A 43 -8.31 6.61 4.51
CA ALA A 43 -8.92 5.31 4.27
C ALA A 43 -10.44 5.32 4.55
N LYS A 44 -10.88 6.04 5.59
CA LYS A 44 -12.31 6.24 5.90
C LYS A 44 -13.01 7.03 4.82
N ASP A 45 -12.41 8.12 4.35
CA ASP A 45 -12.93 8.95 3.27
C ASP A 45 -13.00 8.18 1.92
N ALA A 46 -12.23 7.10 1.77
CA ALA A 46 -12.32 6.21 0.61
C ALA A 46 -13.62 5.41 0.58
N ASP A 47 -14.17 5.10 1.75
CA ASP A 47 -15.42 4.35 1.94
C ASP A 47 -15.46 3.04 1.13
N VAL A 48 -14.43 2.20 1.33
CA VAL A 48 -14.25 0.95 0.59
C VAL A 48 -14.37 -0.32 1.43
N GLY A 49 -14.45 -0.20 2.76
CA GLY A 49 -14.53 -1.35 3.65
C GLY A 49 -14.22 -1.04 5.10
N ARG A 50 -14.24 -2.06 5.95
CA ARG A 50 -13.83 -1.96 7.37
C ARG A 50 -12.35 -1.63 7.44
N ILE A 51 -11.96 -0.74 8.35
CA ILE A 51 -10.56 -0.29 8.50
C ILE A 51 -10.01 -0.80 9.82
N VAL A 52 -8.85 -1.45 9.77
CA VAL A 52 -8.11 -1.91 10.95
C VAL A 52 -6.65 -1.53 10.82
N VAL A 53 -6.11 -0.87 11.84
CA VAL A 53 -4.69 -0.51 11.89
C VAL A 53 -3.90 -1.61 12.60
N ALA A 54 -2.90 -2.17 11.91
CA ALA A 54 -2.04 -3.21 12.44
C ALA A 54 -0.77 -2.59 13.04
N VAL A 55 -0.66 -2.60 14.36
CA VAL A 55 0.39 -1.90 15.12
C VAL A 55 1.27 -2.88 15.90
N ASP A 56 2.50 -2.51 16.23
CA ASP A 56 3.41 -3.29 17.09
C ASP A 56 3.77 -2.65 18.43
N HIS A 57 3.20 -1.47 18.72
CA HIS A 57 3.54 -0.72 19.92
C HIS A 57 2.29 -0.14 20.59
N GLN A 58 2.27 -0.16 21.92
CA GLN A 58 1.11 0.27 22.72
C GLN A 58 0.75 1.74 22.47
N GLU A 59 1.73 2.65 22.41
CA GLU A 59 1.46 4.07 22.14
C GLU A 59 0.75 4.30 20.80
N THR A 60 1.10 3.52 19.76
CA THR A 60 0.41 3.61 18.46
C THR A 60 -0.99 3.01 18.54
N PHE A 61 -1.18 1.91 19.27
CA PHE A 61 -2.49 1.35 19.55
C PHE A 61 -3.42 2.36 20.24
N ASP A 62 -2.92 3.00 21.30
CA ASP A 62 -3.67 3.97 22.09
C ASP A 62 -4.04 5.20 21.26
N ALA A 63 -3.11 5.72 20.46
CA ALA A 63 -3.36 6.87 19.58
C ALA A 63 -4.45 6.58 18.53
N VAL A 64 -4.43 5.38 17.92
CA VAL A 64 -5.42 4.97 16.91
C VAL A 64 -6.80 4.78 17.55
N THR A 65 -6.87 4.07 18.68
CA THR A 65 -8.13 3.79 19.36
C THR A 65 -8.75 5.06 19.97
N ALA A 66 -7.94 5.97 20.53
CA ALA A 66 -8.40 7.27 21.00
C ALA A 66 -8.98 8.14 19.86
N ALA A 67 -8.52 7.95 18.62
CA ALA A 67 -9.07 8.59 17.43
C ALA A 67 -10.33 7.90 16.88
N GLY A 68 -10.82 6.83 17.52
CA GLY A 68 -12.03 6.11 17.15
C GLY A 68 -11.86 5.07 16.04
N PHE A 69 -10.63 4.66 15.74
CA PHE A 69 -10.34 3.62 14.76
C PHE A 69 -10.06 2.27 15.43
N GLU A 70 -10.36 1.18 14.73
CA GLU A 70 -9.99 -0.15 15.18
C GLU A 70 -8.48 -0.37 15.01
N ALA A 71 -7.84 -0.94 16.04
CA ALA A 71 -6.44 -1.33 16.00
C ALA A 71 -6.27 -2.77 16.45
N VAL A 72 -5.26 -3.46 15.91
CA VAL A 72 -4.87 -4.79 16.37
C VAL A 72 -3.37 -4.83 16.60
N MET A 73 -2.97 -5.41 17.73
CA MET A 73 -1.56 -5.67 18.03
C MET A 73 -1.05 -6.82 17.17
N THR A 74 0.10 -6.62 16.56
CA THR A 74 0.85 -7.59 15.75
C THR A 74 2.27 -7.75 16.31
N ARG A 75 2.96 -8.80 15.91
CA ARG A 75 4.33 -9.05 16.38
C ARG A 75 5.29 -7.96 15.89
N VAL A 76 6.36 -7.76 16.66
CA VAL A 76 7.42 -6.78 16.38
C VAL A 76 8.43 -7.27 15.35
N ASP A 77 8.50 -8.59 15.10
CA ASP A 77 9.57 -9.27 14.35
C ASP A 77 9.20 -9.62 12.90
N HIS A 78 8.06 -9.13 12.42
CA HIS A 78 7.67 -9.26 11.00
C HIS A 78 8.69 -8.58 10.09
N GLN A 79 9.10 -9.31 9.05
CA GLN A 79 10.10 -8.84 8.09
C GLN A 79 9.48 -7.91 7.03
N SER A 80 8.20 -8.10 6.71
CA SER A 80 7.49 -7.35 5.67
C SER A 80 6.18 -6.75 6.16
N GLY A 81 5.66 -5.76 5.41
CA GLY A 81 4.32 -5.21 5.63
C GLY A 81 3.23 -6.25 5.35
N SER A 82 3.45 -7.10 4.33
CA SER A 82 2.52 -8.16 3.93
C SER A 82 2.35 -9.25 5.01
N ASP A 83 3.41 -9.61 5.74
CA ASP A 83 3.30 -10.57 6.86
C ASP A 83 2.51 -9.97 8.03
N ARG A 84 2.72 -8.67 8.30
CA ARG A 84 2.01 -7.95 9.37
C ARG A 84 0.52 -7.85 9.09
N ILE A 85 0.13 -7.46 7.88
CA ILE A 85 -1.30 -7.40 7.52
C ILE A 85 -1.93 -8.79 7.53
N TYR A 86 -1.19 -9.85 7.20
CA TYR A 86 -1.74 -11.19 7.27
C TYR A 86 -2.01 -11.64 8.71
N GLU A 87 -1.10 -11.37 9.65
CA GLU A 87 -1.40 -11.60 11.07
C GLU A 87 -2.64 -10.78 11.51
N ALA A 88 -2.73 -9.52 11.09
CA ALA A 88 -3.86 -8.67 11.42
C ALA A 88 -5.18 -9.22 10.88
N LEU A 89 -5.19 -9.67 9.62
CA LEU A 89 -6.33 -10.32 8.97
C LEU A 89 -6.84 -11.51 9.79
N LEU A 90 -5.93 -12.40 10.20
CA LEU A 90 -6.29 -13.59 10.98
C LEU A 90 -6.89 -13.24 12.35
N LYS A 91 -6.48 -12.11 12.94
CA LYS A 91 -6.99 -11.65 14.25
C LYS A 91 -8.33 -10.94 14.15
N CYS A 92 -8.51 -10.04 13.18
CA CYS A 92 -9.70 -9.19 13.10
C CYS A 92 -10.82 -9.76 12.22
N ASP A 93 -10.53 -10.77 11.39
CA ASP A 93 -11.52 -11.49 10.55
C ASP A 93 -11.29 -13.02 10.58
N PRO A 94 -11.40 -13.67 11.76
CA PRO A 94 -11.19 -15.11 11.90
C PRO A 94 -12.25 -15.96 11.19
N GLU A 95 -13.43 -15.39 10.92
CA GLU A 95 -14.55 -16.06 10.26
C GLU A 95 -14.40 -16.13 8.74
N GLY A 96 -13.42 -15.43 8.15
CA GLY A 96 -13.19 -15.50 6.72
C GLY A 96 -14.15 -14.66 5.88
N ARG A 97 -14.76 -13.61 6.43
CA ARG A 97 -15.79 -12.83 5.73
C ARG A 97 -15.22 -11.89 4.68
N ALA A 98 -14.04 -11.32 4.93
CA ALA A 98 -13.37 -10.47 3.95
C ALA A 98 -12.83 -11.33 2.81
N LYS A 99 -13.23 -11.03 1.56
CA LYS A 99 -12.70 -11.66 0.35
C LYS A 99 -11.60 -10.84 -0.30
N ILE A 100 -11.59 -9.52 -0.04
CA ILE A 100 -10.58 -8.59 -0.54
C ILE A 100 -9.90 -7.91 0.64
N VAL A 101 -8.58 -7.79 0.56
CA VAL A 101 -7.75 -7.11 1.56
C VAL A 101 -6.98 -5.99 0.86
N ILE A 102 -7.11 -4.76 1.35
CA ILE A 102 -6.32 -3.63 0.87
C ILE A 102 -5.23 -3.32 1.90
N ASN A 103 -3.98 -3.31 1.47
CA ASN A 103 -2.83 -2.85 2.24
C ASN A 103 -2.55 -1.38 1.92
N VAL A 104 -2.97 -0.48 2.81
CA VAL A 104 -2.67 0.96 2.70
C VAL A 104 -1.50 1.28 3.62
N GLN A 105 -0.36 1.70 3.07
CA GLN A 105 0.82 1.97 3.89
C GLN A 105 0.55 3.06 4.93
N GLY A 106 0.99 2.82 6.18
CA GLY A 106 0.81 3.73 7.30
C GLY A 106 1.60 5.04 7.22
N ASP A 107 2.31 5.29 6.13
CA ASP A 107 3.16 6.47 5.90
C ASP A 107 2.76 7.32 4.68
N LEU A 108 1.55 7.12 4.17
CA LEU A 108 0.97 7.90 3.09
C LEU A 108 -0.16 8.84 3.61
N PRO A 109 0.12 9.81 4.52
CA PRO A 109 -0.92 10.62 5.16
C PRO A 109 -1.67 11.53 4.18
N THR A 110 -1.11 11.76 2.99
CA THR A 110 -1.68 12.59 1.93
C THR A 110 -2.41 11.79 0.85
N ILE A 111 -2.54 10.47 1.02
CA ILE A 111 -3.20 9.62 0.03
C ILE A 111 -4.63 10.09 -0.25
N GLU A 112 -4.97 10.17 -1.54
CA GLU A 112 -6.31 10.57 -1.93
C GLU A 112 -7.27 9.38 -1.81
N PRO A 113 -8.51 9.60 -1.32
CA PRO A 113 -9.52 8.56 -1.25
C PRO A 113 -9.74 7.80 -2.56
N GLU A 114 -9.64 8.52 -3.69
CA GLU A 114 -9.79 7.92 -5.03
C GLU A 114 -8.63 6.99 -5.38
N THR A 115 -7.40 7.26 -4.91
CA THR A 115 -6.25 6.36 -5.10
C THR A 115 -6.52 5.02 -4.43
N ILE A 116 -7.11 5.01 -3.23
CA ILE A 116 -7.48 3.77 -2.53
C ILE A 116 -8.59 3.02 -3.30
N ARG A 117 -9.61 3.73 -3.80
CA ARG A 117 -10.66 3.14 -4.65
C ARG A 117 -10.11 2.57 -5.95
N ALA A 118 -9.15 3.25 -6.58
CA ALA A 118 -8.53 2.83 -7.83
C ALA A 118 -7.86 1.46 -7.72
N ALA A 119 -7.27 1.16 -6.57
CA ALA A 119 -6.56 -0.09 -6.34
C ALA A 119 -7.46 -1.32 -6.35
N LEU A 120 -8.77 -1.14 -6.18
CA LEU A 120 -9.75 -2.22 -6.27
C LEU A 120 -10.19 -2.53 -7.70
N ARG A 121 -10.12 -1.55 -8.61
CA ARG A 121 -10.65 -1.69 -9.98
C ARG A 121 -10.03 -2.87 -10.75
N PRO A 122 -8.74 -3.20 -10.63
CA PRO A 122 -8.20 -4.38 -11.30
C PRO A 122 -8.78 -5.71 -10.80
N LEU A 123 -9.27 -5.77 -9.55
CA LEU A 123 -9.90 -6.97 -8.99
C LEU A 123 -11.34 -7.20 -9.48
N GLU A 124 -11.89 -6.33 -10.34
CA GLU A 124 -13.13 -6.61 -11.06
C GLU A 124 -12.97 -7.80 -12.03
N ASP A 125 -11.75 -8.07 -12.49
CA ASP A 125 -11.41 -9.30 -13.21
C ASP A 125 -11.06 -10.41 -12.19
N GLU A 126 -11.87 -11.47 -12.17
CA GLU A 126 -11.71 -12.63 -11.28
C GLU A 126 -10.35 -13.33 -11.42
N ALA A 127 -9.71 -13.23 -12.58
CA ALA A 127 -8.40 -13.83 -12.82
C ALA A 127 -7.22 -13.02 -12.25
N VAL A 128 -7.46 -11.81 -11.72
CA VAL A 128 -6.43 -10.99 -11.07
C VAL A 128 -6.28 -11.42 -9.61
N ASP A 129 -5.07 -11.81 -9.22
CA ASP A 129 -4.75 -12.20 -7.84
C ASP A 129 -4.48 -10.97 -6.95
N ILE A 130 -3.71 -10.03 -7.50
CA ILE A 130 -3.20 -8.84 -6.82
C ILE A 130 -3.39 -7.62 -7.73
N ALA A 131 -3.85 -6.53 -7.16
CA ALA A 131 -3.91 -5.24 -7.79
C ALA A 131 -2.94 -4.27 -7.10
N THR A 132 -2.32 -3.38 -7.87
CA THR A 132 -1.51 -2.27 -7.35
C THR A 132 -1.69 -1.04 -8.25
N LEU A 133 -0.95 0.02 -7.96
CA LEU A 133 -1.06 1.32 -8.62
C LEU A 133 0.26 1.77 -9.23
N THR A 134 0.17 2.62 -10.24
CA THR A 134 1.33 3.33 -10.78
C THR A 134 0.96 4.73 -11.24
N VAL A 135 1.93 5.63 -11.30
CA VAL A 135 1.82 6.91 -12.02
C VAL A 135 2.77 6.89 -13.21
N GLU A 136 2.52 7.70 -14.23
CA GLU A 136 3.55 8.04 -15.21
C GLU A 136 4.62 8.96 -14.58
N ILE A 137 5.89 8.69 -14.87
CA ILE A 137 7.02 9.47 -14.37
C ILE A 137 7.24 10.68 -15.29
N GLU A 138 6.92 11.87 -14.79
CA GLU A 138 7.17 13.14 -15.48
C GLU A 138 8.54 13.74 -15.14
N ASP A 139 9.05 13.50 -13.92
CA ASP A 139 10.36 14.00 -13.47
C ASP A 139 11.51 13.12 -14.00
N GLU A 140 12.42 13.72 -14.75
CA GLU A 140 13.61 13.04 -15.28
C GLU A 140 14.52 12.48 -14.17
N GLU A 141 14.57 13.12 -13.00
CA GLU A 141 15.35 12.61 -11.87
C GLU A 141 14.78 11.31 -11.30
N GLU A 142 13.44 11.16 -11.29
CA GLU A 142 12.78 9.94 -10.82
C GLU A 142 13.05 8.74 -11.72
N LYS A 143 13.22 8.95 -13.04
CA LYS A 143 13.45 7.86 -14.01
C LYS A 143 14.68 7.01 -13.69
N THR A 144 15.72 7.63 -13.15
CA THR A 144 17.00 6.97 -12.82
C THR A 144 17.19 6.72 -11.34
N ASN A 145 16.30 7.23 -10.48
CA ASN A 145 16.39 7.04 -9.04
C ASN A 145 16.09 5.58 -8.65
N PRO A 146 17.03 4.87 -7.98
CA PRO A 146 16.82 3.47 -7.58
C PRO A 146 15.84 3.31 -6.40
N ASN A 147 15.47 4.41 -5.73
CA ASN A 147 14.43 4.39 -4.70
C ASN A 147 13.02 4.43 -5.31
N VAL A 148 12.89 4.90 -6.56
CA VAL A 148 11.65 4.87 -7.33
C VAL A 148 11.57 3.51 -8.02
N VAL A 149 10.58 2.70 -7.66
CA VAL A 149 10.39 1.39 -8.28
C VAL A 149 9.65 1.58 -9.59
N LYS A 150 10.20 1.06 -10.69
CA LYS A 150 9.56 1.07 -12.00
C LYS A 150 8.74 -0.20 -12.19
N VAL A 151 7.55 -0.06 -12.76
CA VAL A 151 6.76 -1.19 -13.25
C VAL A 151 6.83 -1.26 -14.77
N VAL A 152 7.10 -2.46 -15.29
CA VAL A 152 6.99 -2.78 -16.71
C VAL A 152 5.75 -3.64 -16.87
N GLY A 153 4.84 -3.25 -17.76
CA GLY A 153 3.58 -3.95 -17.94
C GLY A 153 3.10 -3.94 -19.39
N SER A 154 2.25 -4.90 -19.74
CA SER A 154 1.53 -4.91 -21.02
C SER A 154 0.23 -4.15 -20.85
N PRO A 155 -0.10 -3.17 -21.71
CA PRO A 155 -1.40 -2.50 -21.66
C PRO A 155 -2.53 -3.49 -21.91
N ILE A 156 -3.54 -3.46 -21.04
CA ILE A 156 -4.77 -4.27 -21.17
C ILE A 156 -6.04 -3.40 -21.18
N ALA A 157 -5.93 -2.13 -20.79
CA ALA A 157 -6.91 -1.06 -20.99
C ALA A 157 -6.18 0.30 -21.05
N GLU A 158 -6.91 1.41 -21.23
CA GLU A 158 -6.35 2.77 -21.29
C GLU A 158 -5.50 3.09 -20.05
N ASP A 159 -6.06 2.91 -18.86
CA ASP A 159 -5.39 3.18 -17.58
C ASP A 159 -5.00 1.89 -16.84
N ARG A 160 -4.75 0.78 -17.56
CA ARG A 160 -4.42 -0.51 -16.92
C ARG A 160 -3.34 -1.30 -17.62
N LEU A 161 -2.39 -1.76 -16.82
CA LEU A 161 -1.30 -2.64 -17.24
C LEU A 161 -1.42 -3.99 -16.55
N ARG A 162 -1.14 -5.08 -17.26
CA ARG A 162 -0.74 -6.34 -16.62
C ARG A 162 0.75 -6.26 -16.31
N ALA A 163 1.13 -6.35 -15.04
CA ALA A 163 2.53 -6.29 -14.64
C ALA A 163 3.31 -7.47 -15.22
N LEU A 164 4.43 -7.15 -15.87
CA LEU A 164 5.39 -8.13 -16.37
C LEU A 164 6.63 -8.18 -15.47
N TYR A 165 7.03 -7.04 -14.91
CA TYR A 165 8.19 -6.96 -14.02
C TYR A 165 8.17 -5.67 -13.17
N PHE A 166 8.85 -5.72 -12.02
CA PHE A 166 9.15 -4.56 -11.18
C PHE A 166 10.65 -4.45 -10.98
N THR A 167 11.22 -3.25 -11.04
CA THR A 167 12.67 -3.08 -10.92
C THR A 167 13.06 -1.71 -10.40
N ARG A 168 14.22 -1.64 -9.74
CA ARG A 168 14.87 -0.36 -9.38
C ARG A 168 15.66 0.23 -10.53
N ALA A 169 15.99 -0.57 -11.55
CA ALA A 169 16.64 -0.10 -12.77
C ALA A 169 15.70 0.77 -13.62
N THR A 170 16.26 1.63 -14.47
CA THR A 170 15.47 2.37 -15.47
C THR A 170 14.96 1.39 -16.53
N ALA A 171 13.65 1.16 -16.54
CA ALA A 171 13.00 0.24 -17.46
C ALA A 171 11.54 0.67 -17.75
N PRO A 172 11.00 0.37 -18.95
CA PRO A 172 11.69 -0.25 -20.08
C PRO A 172 12.68 0.70 -20.79
N HIS A 173 13.59 0.14 -21.59
CA HIS A 173 14.48 0.95 -22.45
C HIS A 173 13.73 1.47 -23.68
N GLY A 174 14.09 2.67 -24.16
CA GLY A 174 13.57 3.26 -25.39
C GLY A 174 12.72 4.50 -25.13
N LYS A 175 12.01 4.95 -26.17
CA LYS A 175 11.06 6.07 -26.05
C LYS A 175 9.73 5.55 -25.51
N GLY A 176 9.14 6.27 -24.57
CA GLY A 176 7.83 5.97 -24.01
C GLY A 176 7.74 6.38 -22.53
N PRO A 177 6.54 6.23 -21.94
CA PRO A 177 6.35 6.50 -20.53
C PRO A 177 7.11 5.48 -19.68
N LEU A 178 7.65 5.95 -18.56
CA LEU A 178 8.10 5.10 -17.46
C LEU A 178 7.08 5.24 -16.33
N TYR A 179 6.91 4.18 -15.55
CA TYR A 179 5.82 4.11 -14.58
C TYR A 179 6.37 3.89 -13.17
N HIS A 180 6.07 4.80 -12.24
CA HIS A 180 6.46 4.71 -10.83
C HIS A 180 5.39 3.92 -10.07
N HIS A 181 5.77 2.73 -9.63
CA HIS A 181 4.94 1.86 -8.81
C HIS A 181 4.68 2.44 -7.42
N ILE A 182 3.41 2.51 -7.04
CA ILE A 182 2.96 2.98 -5.73
C ILE A 182 2.69 1.75 -4.85
N GLY A 183 3.32 1.71 -3.67
CA GLY A 183 3.26 0.57 -2.74
C GLY A 183 1.94 0.34 -2.01
N LEU A 184 0.80 0.54 -2.68
CA LEU A 184 -0.54 0.23 -2.18
C LEU A 184 -1.07 -0.97 -2.96
N TYR A 185 -1.45 -2.02 -2.25
CA TYR A 185 -1.88 -3.27 -2.86
C TYR A 185 -3.29 -3.63 -2.44
N ALA A 186 -4.06 -4.22 -3.34
CA ALA A 186 -5.27 -4.95 -3.01
C ALA A 186 -5.09 -6.42 -3.41
N TYR A 187 -5.50 -7.33 -2.54
CA TYR A 187 -5.34 -8.76 -2.73
C TYR A 187 -6.72 -9.41 -2.68
N ARG A 188 -6.91 -10.44 -3.48
CA ARG A 188 -7.85 -11.50 -3.08
C ARG A 188 -7.30 -12.17 -1.82
N ARG A 189 -8.16 -12.51 -0.86
CA ARG A 189 -7.74 -13.16 0.38
C ARG A 189 -6.87 -14.40 0.13
N ALA A 190 -7.33 -15.29 -0.75
CA ALA A 190 -6.58 -16.49 -1.12
C ALA A 190 -5.21 -16.18 -1.74
N ALA A 191 -5.11 -15.08 -2.49
CA ALA A 191 -3.84 -14.61 -3.04
C ALA A 191 -2.89 -14.11 -1.94
N LEU A 192 -3.39 -13.35 -0.97
CA LEU A 192 -2.59 -12.91 0.19
C LEU A 192 -2.12 -14.12 1.02
N GLU A 193 -3.01 -15.06 1.33
CA GLU A 193 -2.70 -16.30 2.04
C GLU A 193 -1.63 -17.13 1.33
N LYS A 194 -1.74 -17.28 0.00
CA LYS A 194 -0.70 -17.92 -0.81
C LYS A 194 0.60 -17.13 -0.72
N PHE A 195 0.57 -15.82 -0.94
CA PHE A 195 1.75 -14.95 -1.03
C PHE A 195 2.62 -14.98 0.22
N VAL A 196 2.01 -14.86 1.40
CA VAL A 196 2.75 -14.90 2.69
C VAL A 196 3.28 -16.28 3.03
N GLY A 197 2.67 -17.35 2.48
CA GLY A 197 3.18 -18.72 2.60
C GLY A 197 4.37 -19.03 1.69
N LEU A 198 4.70 -18.16 0.72
CA LEU A 198 5.82 -18.37 -0.19
C LEU A 198 7.15 -17.97 0.46
N SER A 199 8.16 -18.80 0.25
CA SER A 199 9.54 -18.44 0.59
C SER A 199 10.04 -17.27 -0.28
N PRO A 200 10.94 -16.41 0.25
CA PRO A 200 11.46 -15.31 -0.54
C PRO A 200 12.13 -15.76 -1.84
N SER A 201 11.75 -15.15 -2.95
CA SER A 201 12.12 -15.60 -4.30
C SER A 201 13.47 -15.05 -4.77
N THR A 202 13.96 -15.49 -5.93
CA THR A 202 15.28 -15.09 -6.41
C THR A 202 15.33 -13.61 -6.79
N LEU A 203 14.33 -13.11 -7.51
CA LEU A 203 14.29 -11.72 -7.96
C LEU A 203 13.89 -10.77 -6.83
N GLU A 204 13.01 -11.21 -5.92
CA GLU A 204 12.71 -10.46 -4.68
C GLU A 204 13.99 -10.16 -3.91
N LYS A 205 14.84 -11.16 -3.65
CA LYS A 205 16.11 -10.96 -2.93
C LYS A 205 17.06 -10.03 -3.66
N ARG A 206 17.09 -10.12 -4.99
CA ARG A 206 17.99 -9.32 -5.84
C ARG A 206 17.58 -7.86 -5.92
N GLU A 207 16.30 -7.58 -6.09
CA GLU A 207 15.76 -6.22 -6.24
C GLU A 207 15.31 -5.61 -4.91
N SER A 208 15.20 -6.42 -3.85
CA SER A 208 14.54 -6.07 -2.58
C SER A 208 13.12 -5.54 -2.83
N LEU A 209 12.31 -6.36 -3.53
CA LEU A 209 10.93 -6.08 -3.95
C LEU A 209 10.04 -7.32 -3.78
N GLU A 210 9.20 -7.33 -2.74
CA GLU A 210 8.38 -8.49 -2.36
C GLU A 210 7.37 -8.93 -3.42
N GLN A 211 6.85 -8.01 -4.22
CA GLN A 211 5.87 -8.32 -5.27
C GLN A 211 6.44 -9.20 -6.39
N LEU A 212 7.77 -9.27 -6.53
CA LEU A 212 8.41 -10.19 -7.49
C LEU A 212 8.22 -11.65 -7.09
N ARG A 213 8.06 -11.96 -5.80
CA ARG A 213 7.72 -13.30 -5.31
C ARG A 213 6.37 -13.78 -5.83
N ALA A 214 5.40 -12.88 -5.92
CA ALA A 214 4.09 -13.20 -6.50
C ALA A 214 4.20 -13.48 -8.00
N LEU A 215 4.95 -12.66 -8.75
CA LEU A 215 5.19 -12.89 -10.18
C LEU A 215 5.93 -14.22 -10.43
N GLU A 216 6.99 -14.52 -9.66
CA GLU A 216 7.73 -15.79 -9.78
C GLU A 216 6.87 -17.02 -9.42
N ALA A 217 5.87 -16.86 -8.55
CA ALA A 217 4.88 -17.90 -8.21
C ALA A 217 3.70 -17.98 -9.19
N GLY A 218 3.78 -17.29 -10.32
CA GLY A 218 2.78 -17.30 -11.39
C GLY A 218 1.48 -16.57 -11.06
N MET A 219 1.49 -15.70 -10.05
CA MET A 219 0.32 -14.89 -9.70
C MET A 219 0.17 -13.72 -10.65
N ARG A 220 -1.05 -13.41 -11.05
CA ARG A 220 -1.35 -12.26 -11.91
C ARG A 220 -1.43 -10.99 -11.07
N ILE A 221 -0.61 -10.00 -11.44
CA ILE A 221 -0.66 -8.65 -10.89
C ILE A 221 -1.10 -7.69 -11.99
N ASP A 222 -2.20 -6.99 -11.77
CA ASP A 222 -2.63 -5.89 -12.64
C ASP A 222 -2.43 -4.56 -11.91
N VAL A 223 -2.08 -3.52 -12.68
CA VAL A 223 -1.67 -2.20 -12.17
C VAL A 223 -2.56 -1.14 -12.80
N GLU A 224 -3.25 -0.36 -11.97
CA GLU A 224 -4.03 0.79 -12.42
C GLU A 224 -3.12 2.04 -12.50
N VAL A 225 -3.21 2.78 -13.59
CA VAL A 225 -2.53 4.07 -13.76
C VAL A 225 -3.37 5.16 -13.09
N VAL A 226 -2.77 5.89 -12.15
CA VAL A 226 -3.39 7.01 -11.43
C VAL A 226 -2.69 8.32 -11.77
N ARG A 227 -3.32 9.44 -11.39
CA ARG A 227 -2.86 10.79 -11.76
C ARG A 227 -1.73 11.35 -10.91
N SER A 228 -1.55 10.85 -9.70
CA SER A 228 -0.57 11.40 -8.76
C SER A 228 -0.07 10.35 -7.77
N VAL A 229 1.17 10.54 -7.34
CA VAL A 229 1.79 9.74 -6.28
C VAL A 229 1.46 10.36 -4.93
N PRO A 230 0.94 9.59 -3.97
CA PRO A 230 0.82 10.09 -2.60
C PRO A 230 2.22 10.32 -2.02
N LEU A 231 2.41 11.46 -1.33
CA LEU A 231 3.69 11.73 -0.67
C LEU A 231 3.89 10.76 0.49
N GLY A 232 4.83 9.83 0.33
CA GLY A 232 5.33 8.99 1.42
C GLY A 232 6.24 9.77 2.37
N VAL A 233 6.04 9.58 3.67
CA VAL A 233 6.79 10.31 4.70
C VAL A 233 7.89 9.43 5.28
N ASP A 234 9.11 9.51 4.76
CA ASP A 234 10.25 8.71 5.25
C ASP A 234 11.30 9.53 6.00
N THR A 235 11.32 10.83 5.78
CA THR A 235 12.29 11.76 6.34
C THR A 235 11.61 12.95 7.01
N PRO A 236 12.33 13.71 7.86
CA PRO A 236 11.82 14.97 8.39
C PRO A 236 11.39 15.96 7.30
N ALA A 237 12.08 15.98 6.15
CA ALA A 237 11.73 16.86 5.04
C ALA A 237 10.38 16.47 4.41
N ASP A 238 10.11 15.17 4.28
CA ASP A 238 8.81 14.68 3.78
C ASP A 238 7.69 15.00 4.78
N LEU A 239 7.97 14.89 6.09
CA LEU A 239 7.02 15.24 7.14
C LEU A 239 6.61 16.72 7.05
N GLU A 240 7.57 17.62 6.84
CA GLU A 240 7.28 19.05 6.64
C GLU A 240 6.47 19.31 5.37
N LYS A 241 6.78 18.62 4.28
CA LYS A 241 5.98 18.71 3.05
C LYS A 241 4.54 18.21 3.28
N ALA A 242 4.37 17.09 3.97
CA ALA A 242 3.05 16.53 4.30
C ALA A 242 2.22 17.49 5.16
N ARG A 243 2.83 18.13 6.17
CA ARG A 243 2.19 19.18 6.99
C ARG A 243 1.67 20.33 6.16
N ARG A 244 2.48 20.85 5.23
CA ARG A 244 2.07 21.96 4.35
C ARG A 244 0.92 21.56 3.42
N LEU A 245 0.98 20.38 2.83
CA LEU A 245 -0.06 19.88 1.93
C LEU A 245 -1.40 19.69 2.64
N LEU A 246 -1.41 19.12 3.85
CA LEU A 246 -2.64 18.92 4.60
C LEU A 246 -3.18 20.22 5.20
N ALA A 247 -2.32 21.12 5.65
CA ALA A 247 -2.74 22.45 6.13
C ALA A 247 -3.39 23.30 5.05
N ALA A 248 -3.03 23.10 3.77
CA ALA A 248 -3.65 23.81 2.65
C ALA A 248 -5.01 23.23 2.22
N LYS A 249 -5.35 22.01 2.66
CA LYS A 249 -6.61 21.33 2.35
C LYS A 249 -7.68 21.48 3.44
N GLY A 250 -7.30 21.93 4.64
CA GLY A 250 -8.20 22.19 5.78
C GLY A 250 -8.56 23.67 5.92
#